data_AF-A0A850R977-F1
#
_entry.id   AF-A0A850R977-F1
#
_cell.length_a   1.000
_cell.length_b   1.000
_cell.length_c   1.000
_cell.angle_alpha   90.00
_cell.angle_beta   90.00
_cell.angle_gamma   90.00
#
_symmetry.space_group_name_H-M   'P 1'
#
loop_
_entity.id
_entity.type
_entity.pdbx_description
1 polymer ?
#
loop_
_entity_poly.entity_id
_entity_poly.type
_entity_poly.pdbx_seq_one_letter_code
_entity_poly.pdbx_strand_id
1 'polypeptide(L)' 'MAQSDALYESLTAAENLSFFVKTKDLTRSSLSAEIARVAQIVALTAALDKKVALFSGGMKRRLFGHCSF' A
#
# COMPACT_ATOMS: atom_id res chain seq x y z
N MET A 1 -10.95 -18.04 -2.31
CA MET A 1 -11.39 -16.65 -2.03
C MET A 1 -10.17 -15.78 -1.80
N ALA A 2 -9.82 -14.96 -2.79
CA ALA A 2 -8.55 -14.23 -2.82
C ALA A 2 -8.70 -12.85 -2.13
N GLN A 3 -8.49 -12.82 -0.82
CA GLN A 3 -8.35 -11.55 -0.06
C GLN A 3 -6.98 -10.89 -0.30
N SER A 4 -6.04 -11.63 -0.90
CA SER A 4 -4.72 -11.14 -1.33
C SER A 4 -4.73 -10.43 -2.70
N ASP A 5 -5.87 -10.45 -3.42
CA ASP A 5 -5.96 -10.09 -4.84
C ASP A 5 -6.15 -8.59 -5.11
N ALA A 6 -6.56 -7.82 -4.10
CA ALA A 6 -6.79 -6.39 -4.28
C ALA A 6 -5.49 -5.58 -4.38
N LEU A 7 -4.35 -6.17 -4.04
CA LEU A 7 -3.05 -5.53 -4.21
C LEU A 7 -2.53 -5.80 -5.62
N TYR A 8 -2.16 -4.74 -6.33
CA TYR A 8 -1.53 -4.81 -7.62
C TYR A 8 -0.10 -5.34 -7.46
N GLU A 9 0.10 -6.63 -7.68
CA GLU A 9 1.41 -7.29 -7.54
C GLU A 9 2.47 -6.76 -8.52
N SER A 10 2.01 -6.25 -9.67
CA SER A 10 2.84 -5.59 -10.69
C SER A 10 3.39 -4.24 -10.24
N LEU A 11 2.77 -3.62 -9.23
CA LEU A 11 3.12 -2.31 -8.70
C LEU A 11 3.94 -2.44 -7.41
N THR A 12 4.69 -1.39 -7.09
CA THR A 12 5.33 -1.24 -5.78
C THR A 12 4.32 -1.00 -4.67
N ALA A 13 4.73 -1.18 -3.42
CA ALA A 13 3.85 -0.87 -2.28
C ALA A 13 3.49 0.62 -2.24
N ALA A 14 4.42 1.51 -2.61
CA ALA A 14 4.15 2.94 -2.75
C ALA A 14 3.10 3.24 -3.83
N GLU A 15 3.23 2.62 -5.01
CA GLU A 15 2.28 2.81 -6.10
C GLU A 15 0.90 2.26 -5.76
N ASN A 16 0.84 1.09 -5.11
CA ASN A 16 -0.41 0.53 -4.58
C ASN A 16 -1.09 1.54 -3.65
N LEU A 17 -0.39 2.00 -2.61
CA LEU A 17 -0.91 2.98 -1.66
C LEU A 17 -1.38 4.26 -2.38
N SER A 18 -0.62 4.73 -3.37
CA SER A 18 -1.01 5.91 -4.15
C SER A 18 -2.32 5.71 -4.93
N PHE A 19 -2.59 4.49 -5.41
CA PHE A 19 -3.83 4.15 -6.10
C PHE A 19 -5.04 4.17 -5.14
N PHE A 20 -4.91 3.54 -3.98
CA PHE A 20 -5.96 3.52 -2.96
C PHE A 20 -6.23 4.91 -2.36
N VAL A 21 -5.19 5.72 -2.20
CA VAL A 21 -5.33 7.10 -1.72
C VAL A 21 -5.98 8.00 -2.77
N LYS A 22 -5.68 7.81 -4.06
CA LYS A 22 -6.38 8.51 -5.16
C LYS A 22 -7.87 8.19 -5.21
N THR A 23 -8.27 6.94 -4.91
CA THR A 23 -9.70 6.58 -4.83
C THR A 23 -10.44 7.24 -3.67
N LYS A 24 -9.73 7.89 -2.73
CA LYS A 24 -10.32 8.62 -1.61
C LYS A 24 -10.46 10.14 -1.84
N ASP A 25 -10.32 10.61 -3.08
CA ASP A 25 -10.37 12.04 -3.42
C ASP A 25 -9.38 12.91 -2.62
N LEU A 26 -8.24 12.33 -2.20
CA LEU A 26 -7.20 13.05 -1.49
C LEU A 26 -6.36 13.89 -2.46
N THR A 27 -6.17 15.17 -2.10
CA THR A 27 -5.32 16.08 -2.86
C THR A 27 -3.86 15.61 -2.84
N ARG A 28 -3.10 15.93 -3.90
CA ARG A 28 -1.73 15.45 -4.12
C ARG A 28 -0.77 15.77 -2.96
N SER A 29 -1.00 16.86 -2.22
CA SER A 29 -0.25 17.21 -1.00
C SER A 29 -0.49 16.21 0.12
N SER A 30 -1.75 15.87 0.41
CA SER A 30 -2.10 14.91 1.46
C SER A 30 -1.76 13.47 1.10
N LEU A 31 -1.64 13.16 -0.19
CA LEU A 31 -1.32 11.82 -0.67
C LEU A 31 0.06 11.35 -0.20
N SER A 32 1.08 12.19 -0.35
CA SER A 32 2.45 11.84 0.06
C SER A 32 2.56 11.61 1.58
N ALA A 33 1.89 12.46 2.36
CA ALA A 33 1.84 12.35 3.81
C ALA A 33 1.11 11.08 4.26
N GLU A 34 0.00 10.74 3.60
CA GLU A 34 -0.79 9.55 3.94
C GLU A 34 -0.06 8.26 3.56
N ILE A 35 0.61 8.21 2.40
CA ILE A 35 1.46 7.07 2.03
C ILE A 35 2.57 6.88 3.07
N ALA A 36 3.25 7.96 3.46
CA ALA A 36 4.30 7.90 4.48
C ALA A 36 3.75 7.42 5.84
N ARG A 37 2.58 7.92 6.23
CA ARG A 37 1.89 7.52 7.46
C ARG A 37 1.54 6.04 7.44
N VAL A 38 0.88 5.56 6.38
CA VAL A 38 0.50 4.15 6.23
C VAL A 38 1.74 3.26 6.22
N ALA A 39 2.77 3.63 5.46
CA ALA A 39 4.02 2.89 5.38
C ALA A 39 4.71 2.71 6.74
N GLN A 40 4.67 3.75 7.58
CA GLN A 40 5.16 3.67 8.96
C GLN A 40 4.34 2.69 9.80
N ILE A 41 3.00 2.73 9.69
CA ILE A 41 2.11 1.86 10.48
C ILE A 41 2.29 0.39 10.10
N VAL A 42 2.42 0.09 8.80
CA VAL A 42 2.66 -1.29 8.35
C VAL A 42 4.10 -1.76 8.56
N ALA A 43 4.99 -0.86 9.00
CA ALA A 43 6.43 -1.05 9.11
C ALA A 43 7.07 -1.56 7.79
N LEU A 44 6.57 -1.04 6.66
CA LEU A 44 7.04 -1.39 5.32
C LEU A 44 7.68 -0.21 4.59
N THR A 45 8.06 0.85 5.31
CA THR A 45 8.79 2.01 4.78
C THR A 45 10.02 1.59 3.97
N ALA A 46 10.82 0.65 4.46
CA ALA A 46 12.00 0.12 3.74
C ALA A 46 11.66 -0.78 2.54
N ALA A 47 10.40 -1.18 2.40
CA ALA A 47 9.92 -2.04 1.32
C ALA A 47 8.95 -1.29 0.38
N LEU A 48 8.79 0.03 0.53
CA LEU A 48 7.89 0.83 -0.29
C LEU A 48 8.24 0.78 -1.78
N ASP A 49 9.54 0.81 -2.10
CA ASP A 49 10.08 0.72 -3.45
C ASP A 49 10.12 -0.73 -3.99
N LYS A 50 9.77 -1.72 -3.17
CA LYS A 50 9.72 -3.11 -3.60
C LYS A 50 8.33 -3.42 -4.16
N LYS A 51 8.32 -4.26 -5.20
CA LYS A 51 7.09 -4.80 -5.77
C LYS A 51 6.33 -5.63 -4.74
N VAL A 52 5.01 -5.48 -4.71
CA VAL A 52 4.16 -6.25 -3.80
C VAL A 52 4.24 -7.74 -4.11
N ALA A 53 4.54 -8.14 -5.35
CA ALA A 53 4.83 -9.53 -5.69
C ALA A 53 5.91 -10.17 -4.80
N LEU A 54 6.90 -9.40 -4.33
CA LEU A 54 8.01 -9.87 -3.50
C LEU A 54 7.65 -9.92 -2.00
N PHE A 55 6.46 -9.47 -1.62
CA PHE A 55 6.04 -9.43 -0.23
C PHE A 55 5.61 -10.82 0.23
N SER A 56 5.99 -11.18 1.46
CA SER A 56 5.42 -12.37 2.08
C SER A 56 3.91 -12.21 2.30
N GLY A 57 3.17 -13.30 2.42
CA GLY A 57 1.72 -13.23 2.65
C GLY A 57 1.33 -12.37 3.87
N GLY A 58 2.17 -12.33 4.91
CA GLY A 58 1.99 -11.46 6.08
C GLY A 58 2.20 -9.98 5.76
N MET A 59 3.20 -9.64 4.94
CA MET A 59 3.45 -8.28 4.49
C MET A 59 2.32 -7.77 3.58
N LYS A 60 1.82 -8.63 2.67
CA LYS A 60 0.64 -8.32 1.84
C LYS A 60 -0.59 -8.07 2.72
N ARG A 61 -0.84 -8.92 3.73
CA ARG A 61 -1.99 -8.76 4.64
C ARG A 61 -1.92 -7.48 5.48
N ARG A 62 -0.72 -7.08 5.92
CA ARG A 62 -0.49 -5.79 6.60
C ARG A 62 -0.76 -4.60 5.68
N LEU A 63 -0.21 -4.62 4.46
CA LEU A 63 -0.42 -3.56 3.47
C LEU A 63 -1.91 -3.44 3.10
N PHE A 64 -2.55 -4.57 2.79
CA PHE A 64 -3.97 -4.63 2.44
C PHE A 64 -4.88 -4.12 3.57
N GLY A 65 -4.61 -4.55 4.81
CA GLY A 65 -5.41 -4.12 5.97
C GLY A 65 -5.44 -2.60 6.18
N HIS A 66 -4.40 -1.88 5.74
CA HIS A 66 -4.34 -0.42 5.83
C HIS A 66 -4.80 0.31 4.55
N CYS A 67 -4.93 -0.39 3.42
CA CYS A 67 -5.55 0.16 2.20
C CYS A 67 -7.09 0.12 2.22
N SER A 68 -7.67 -0.80 3.00
CA SER A 68 -9.11 -1.09 2.96
C SER A 68 -9.98 -0.27 3.94
N PHE A 69 -9.37 0.66 4.69
CA PHE A 69 -10.06 1.65 5.52
C PHE A 69 -9.80 3.02 4.94
#